data_AF-M6FXR6-F1
#
_entry.id   AF-M6FXR6-F1
#
_cell.length_a   1.000
_cell.length_b   1.000
_cell.length_c   1.000
_cell.angle_alpha   90.00
_cell.angle_beta   90.00
_cell.angle_gamma   90.00
#
_symmetry.space_group_name_H-M   'P 1'
#
loop_
_entity.id
_entity.type
_entity.pdbx_description
1 polymer ?
#
loop_
_entity_poly.entity_id
_entity_poly.type
_entity_poly.pdbx_seq_one_letter_code
_entity_poly.pdbx_strand_id
1 'polypeptide(L)'
;DGQIYLQSNLFASGFRPAVDVGISVSRVGSAAQIKAMKQVAGKMKLELAQFRDLEAFAQLGTELDPATQAQLDRGNRIVQMLKQPVSSPYPVEEQVVEIFAVTRGYMDKIPVARVQEYGKFLLTTIKEKYSEVLDAIRKEKKISDEEKLGEVLSQVAEEFLRKH
;
A
#
# COMPACT_ATOMS: atom_id res chain seq x y z
N ASP A 1 -15.78 6.12 -17.33
CA ASP A 1 -16.44 7.22 -16.59
C ASP A 1 -15.66 7.64 -15.37
N GLY A 2 -14.85 8.68 -15.50
CA GLY A 2 -13.92 9.14 -14.48
C GLY A 2 -12.71 9.83 -15.09
N GLN A 3 -11.81 10.30 -14.24
CA GLN A 3 -10.59 10.97 -14.67
C GLN A 3 -9.42 10.63 -13.73
N ILE A 4 -8.24 10.46 -14.31
CA ILE A 4 -6.97 10.29 -13.59
C ILE A 4 -6.17 11.55 -13.84
N TYR A 5 -5.94 12.33 -12.78
CA TYR A 5 -5.13 13.54 -12.85
C TYR A 5 -3.68 13.23 -12.53
N LEU A 6 -2.80 13.72 -13.40
CA LEU A 6 -1.35 13.72 -13.17
C LEU A 6 -0.92 15.14 -12.83
N GLN A 7 -0.20 15.34 -11.73
CA GLN A 7 0.24 16.67 -11.32
C GLN A 7 1.77 16.83 -11.36
N SER A 8 2.22 17.98 -11.87
CA SER A 8 3.65 18.29 -12.03
C SER A 8 4.39 18.45 -10.69
N ASN A 9 3.72 18.93 -9.64
CA ASN A 9 4.28 19.02 -8.28
C ASN A 9 4.60 17.64 -7.68
N LEU A 10 3.69 16.66 -7.82
CA LEU A 10 3.92 15.27 -7.40
C LEU A 10 5.07 14.64 -8.18
N PHE A 11 5.13 14.91 -9.49
CA PHE A 11 6.24 14.45 -10.30
C PHE A 11 7.59 15.04 -9.85
N ALA A 12 7.62 16.34 -9.56
CA ALA A 12 8.80 17.07 -9.11
C ALA A 12 9.27 16.62 -7.70
N SER A 13 8.36 16.20 -6.82
CA SER A 13 8.70 15.63 -5.51
C SER A 13 9.15 14.16 -5.56
N GLY A 14 9.23 13.58 -6.76
CA GLY A 14 9.66 12.20 -6.97
C GLY A 14 8.56 11.16 -6.77
N PHE A 15 7.29 11.55 -6.69
CA PHE A 15 6.16 10.62 -6.69
C PHE A 15 5.83 10.19 -8.13
N ARG A 16 6.09 8.92 -8.44
CA ARG A 16 5.93 8.34 -9.77
C ARG A 16 5.23 6.98 -9.65
N PRO A 17 4.07 6.75 -10.28
CA PRO A 17 3.35 7.66 -11.18
C PRO A 17 2.71 8.85 -10.43
N ALA A 18 2.67 10.03 -11.07
CA ALA A 18 2.28 11.29 -10.44
C ALA A 18 0.75 11.47 -10.28
N VAL A 19 0.04 10.42 -9.89
CA VAL A 19 -1.43 10.39 -9.78
C VAL A 19 -1.89 11.11 -8.52
N ASP A 20 -2.68 12.17 -8.67
CA ASP A 20 -3.36 12.79 -7.53
C ASP A 20 -4.66 12.06 -7.22
N VAL A 21 -4.61 11.19 -6.21
CA VAL A 21 -5.73 10.36 -5.77
C VAL A 21 -6.91 11.15 -5.16
N GLY A 22 -6.72 12.40 -4.73
CA GLY A 22 -7.80 13.18 -4.12
C GLY A 22 -8.73 13.85 -5.11
N ILE A 23 -8.21 14.23 -6.29
CA ILE A 23 -9.01 14.83 -7.37
C ILE A 23 -9.34 13.81 -8.47
N SER A 24 -8.61 12.69 -8.54
CA SER A 24 -8.91 11.60 -9.46
C SER A 24 -10.17 10.86 -9.01
N VAL A 25 -11.05 10.57 -9.96
CA VAL A 25 -12.36 9.96 -9.68
C VAL A 25 -12.60 8.80 -10.63
N SER A 26 -13.15 7.70 -10.10
CA SER A 26 -13.77 6.65 -10.89
C SER A 26 -15.25 6.60 -10.54
N ARG A 27 -16.14 6.82 -11.53
CA ARG A 27 -17.60 6.74 -11.33
C ARG A 27 -18.10 5.31 -11.26
N VAL A 28 -17.34 4.36 -11.82
CA VAL A 28 -17.61 2.92 -11.69
C VAL A 28 -17.21 2.42 -10.30
N GLY A 29 -16.16 3.01 -9.72
CA GLY A 29 -15.72 2.73 -8.36
C GLY A 29 -15.29 1.28 -8.17
N SER A 30 -15.63 0.72 -7.01
CA SER A 30 -15.26 -0.64 -6.65
C SER A 30 -15.88 -1.69 -7.58
N ALA A 31 -16.99 -1.41 -8.27
CA ALA A 31 -17.65 -2.37 -9.17
C ALA A 31 -16.72 -2.94 -10.25
N ALA A 32 -15.70 -2.18 -10.68
CA ALA A 32 -14.68 -2.62 -11.64
C ALA A 32 -13.59 -3.54 -11.05
N GLN A 33 -13.58 -3.76 -9.73
CA GLN A 33 -12.53 -4.49 -9.03
C GLN A 33 -12.95 -5.92 -8.68
N ILE A 34 -11.98 -6.85 -8.69
CA ILE A 34 -12.15 -8.19 -8.10
C ILE A 34 -12.38 -8.08 -6.58
N LYS A 35 -12.99 -9.12 -5.99
CA LYS A 35 -13.35 -9.12 -4.56
C LYS A 35 -12.14 -8.92 -3.64
N ALA A 36 -11.00 -9.52 -3.97
CA ALA A 36 -9.75 -9.37 -3.22
C ALA A 36 -9.28 -7.91 -3.17
N MET A 37 -9.30 -7.21 -4.30
CA MET A 37 -8.94 -5.79 -4.37
C MET A 37 -9.94 -4.93 -3.59
N LYS A 38 -11.24 -5.24 -3.65
CA LYS A 38 -12.26 -4.54 -2.84
C LYS A 38 -12.00 -4.65 -1.33
N GLN A 39 -11.57 -5.82 -0.84
CA GLN A 39 -11.28 -6.06 0.58
C GLN A 39 -10.17 -5.14 1.12
N VAL A 40 -9.25 -4.70 0.26
CA VAL A 40 -8.08 -3.90 0.66
C VAL A 40 -8.20 -2.42 0.26
N ALA A 41 -8.74 -2.13 -0.93
CA ALA A 41 -8.78 -0.79 -1.50
C ALA A 41 -9.66 0.19 -0.70
N GLY A 42 -10.73 -0.30 -0.05
CA GLY A 42 -11.58 0.53 0.79
C GLY A 42 -10.83 1.15 1.97
N LYS A 43 -10.03 0.33 2.66
CA LYS A 43 -9.20 0.80 3.78
C LYS A 43 -8.08 1.72 3.31
N MET A 44 -7.43 1.38 2.19
CA MET A 44 -6.39 2.24 1.60
C MET A 44 -6.91 3.65 1.28
N LYS A 45 -8.11 3.75 0.70
CA LYS A 45 -8.72 5.05 0.40
C LYS A 45 -8.98 5.87 1.66
N LEU A 46 -9.46 5.23 2.73
CA LEU A 46 -9.69 5.89 4.01
C LEU A 46 -8.38 6.39 4.64
N GLU A 47 -7.35 5.54 4.68
CA GLU A 47 -6.05 5.90 5.27
C GLU A 47 -5.36 7.03 4.48
N LEU A 48 -5.45 7.03 3.15
CA LEU A 48 -4.90 8.13 2.32
C LEU A 48 -5.65 9.46 2.50
N ALA A 49 -6.97 9.42 2.68
CA ALA A 49 -7.75 10.63 2.96
C ALA A 49 -7.33 11.24 4.31
N GLN A 50 -7.29 10.41 5.35
CA GLN A 50 -6.88 10.83 6.68
C GLN A 50 -5.42 11.31 6.72
N PHE A 51 -4.52 10.64 5.99
CA PHE A 51 -3.12 11.05 5.89
C PHE A 51 -2.97 12.47 5.36
N ARG A 52 -3.75 12.87 4.34
CA ARG A 52 -3.67 14.23 3.78
C ARG A 52 -4.11 15.30 4.78
N ASP A 53 -5.16 15.01 5.54
CA ASP A 53 -5.64 15.92 6.61
C ASP A 53 -4.58 16.07 7.71
N LEU A 54 -3.93 14.95 8.09
CA LEU A 54 -2.88 14.95 9.09
C LEU A 54 -1.57 15.58 8.62
N GLU A 55 -1.18 15.38 7.36
CA GLU A 55 0.02 15.98 6.77
C GLU A 55 -0.08 17.51 6.77
N ALA A 56 -1.25 18.05 6.40
CA ALA A 56 -1.52 19.48 6.45
C ALA A 56 -1.47 20.02 7.90
N PHE A 57 -2.00 19.26 8.87
CA PHE A 57 -1.97 19.65 10.28
C PHE A 57 -0.54 19.62 10.86
N ALA A 58 0.24 18.57 10.57
CA ALA A 58 1.62 18.41 11.03
C ALA A 58 2.54 19.55 10.54
N GLN A 59 2.30 20.09 9.34
CA GLN A 59 3.04 21.24 8.80
C GLN A 59 2.82 22.54 9.60
N LEU A 60 1.76 22.63 10.40
CA LEU A 60 1.48 23.78 11.27
C LEU A 60 2.29 23.72 12.58
N GLY A 61 3.12 22.70 12.79
CA GLY A 61 4.01 22.56 13.95
C GLY A 61 3.31 22.14 15.24
N THR A 62 2.11 21.57 15.15
CA THR A 62 1.36 21.05 16.28
C THR A 62 1.91 19.69 16.74
N GLU A 63 2.03 19.50 18.05
CA GLU A 63 2.35 18.17 18.60
C GLU A 63 1.23 17.19 18.28
N LEU A 64 1.59 16.02 17.76
CA LEU A 64 0.68 14.92 17.48
C LEU A 64 0.71 13.93 18.64
N ASP A 65 -0.46 13.46 19.07
CA ASP A 65 -0.52 12.33 19.99
C ASP A 65 0.00 11.04 19.29
N PRO A 66 0.38 10.01 20.06
CA PRO A 66 0.98 8.79 19.51
C PRO A 66 0.13 8.07 18.45
N ALA A 67 -1.21 8.12 18.57
CA ALA A 67 -2.08 7.46 17.61
C ALA A 67 -2.11 8.24 16.28
N THR A 68 -2.16 9.57 16.36
CA THR A 68 -2.08 10.44 15.19
C THR A 68 -0.72 10.35 14.49
N GLN A 69 0.37 10.27 15.26
CA GLN A 69 1.71 10.04 14.69
C GLN A 69 1.79 8.69 13.96
N ALA A 70 1.27 7.61 14.55
CA ALA A 70 1.27 6.30 13.91
C ALA A 70 0.46 6.30 12.59
N GLN A 71 -0.62 7.06 12.53
CA GLN A 71 -1.42 7.22 11.32
C GLN A 71 -0.70 8.02 10.23
N LEU A 72 -0.03 9.11 10.61
CA LEU A 72 0.85 9.87 9.70
C LEU A 72 1.97 8.98 9.14
N ASP A 73 2.62 8.21 10.00
CA ASP A 73 3.70 7.30 9.62
C ASP A 73 3.21 6.19 8.68
N ARG A 74 2.02 5.62 8.91
CA ARG A 74 1.44 4.65 7.99
C ARG A 74 1.11 5.28 6.64
N GLY A 75 0.52 6.47 6.62
CA GLY A 75 0.24 7.18 5.38
C GLY A 75 1.51 7.47 4.57
N ASN A 76 2.61 7.86 5.23
CA ASN A 76 3.92 7.98 4.61
C ASN A 76 4.39 6.67 3.94
N ARG A 77 4.16 5.52 4.59
CA ARG A 77 4.46 4.20 4.01
C ARG A 77 3.58 3.88 2.81
N ILE A 78 2.28 4.18 2.86
CA ILE A 78 1.37 3.99 1.72
C ILE A 78 1.87 4.81 0.52
N VAL A 79 2.20 6.09 0.73
CA VAL A 79 2.73 6.97 -0.32
C VAL A 79 4.03 6.42 -0.90
N GLN A 80 4.95 5.91 -0.07
CA GLN A 80 6.15 5.27 -0.59
C GLN A 80 5.84 4.01 -1.37
N MET A 81 4.95 3.13 -0.88
CA MET A 81 4.57 1.87 -1.53
C MET A 81 3.92 2.09 -2.90
N LEU A 82 3.11 3.15 -3.06
CA LEU A 82 2.43 3.47 -4.33
C LEU A 82 3.38 3.95 -5.44
N LYS A 83 4.65 4.20 -5.13
CA LYS A 83 5.64 4.54 -6.16
C LYS A 83 6.00 3.29 -6.95
N GLN A 84 6.03 3.43 -8.27
CA GLN A 84 6.30 2.35 -9.20
C GLN A 84 7.31 2.80 -10.27
N PRO A 85 8.35 1.98 -10.55
CA PRO A 85 9.25 2.23 -11.67
C PRO A 85 8.52 2.19 -13.02
N VAL A 86 9.12 2.85 -14.02
CA VAL A 86 8.61 2.81 -15.40
C VAL A 86 8.65 1.37 -15.91
N SER A 87 7.59 0.97 -16.63
CA SER A 87 7.49 -0.36 -17.27
C SER A 87 7.59 -1.55 -16.32
N SER A 88 7.18 -1.39 -15.06
CA SER A 88 7.23 -2.46 -14.05
C SER A 88 5.84 -2.86 -13.54
N PRO A 89 4.88 -3.28 -14.39
CA PRO A 89 3.52 -3.60 -13.97
C PRO A 89 3.47 -4.77 -12.98
N TYR A 90 2.56 -4.70 -12.00
CA TYR A 90 2.35 -5.78 -11.03
C TYR A 90 1.06 -6.55 -11.34
N PRO A 91 1.08 -7.89 -11.27
CA PRO A 91 -0.14 -8.70 -11.22
C PRO A 91 -1.07 -8.29 -10.06
N VAL A 92 -2.37 -8.50 -10.22
CA VAL A 92 -3.37 -8.01 -9.25
C VAL A 92 -3.19 -8.65 -7.87
N GLU A 93 -2.84 -9.92 -7.82
CA GLU A 93 -2.56 -10.66 -6.59
C GLU A 93 -1.37 -10.07 -5.81
N GLU A 94 -0.34 -9.57 -6.50
CA GLU A 94 0.80 -8.90 -5.87
C GLU A 94 0.39 -7.53 -5.31
N GLN A 95 -0.39 -6.76 -6.08
CA GLN A 95 -0.95 -5.49 -5.60
C GLN A 95 -1.82 -5.69 -4.36
N VAL A 96 -2.67 -6.73 -4.35
CA VAL A 96 -3.54 -7.04 -3.20
C VAL A 96 -2.71 -7.33 -1.96
N VAL A 97 -1.65 -8.12 -2.09
CA VAL A 97 -0.74 -8.46 -0.98
C VAL A 97 -0.03 -7.23 -0.43
N GLU A 98 0.53 -6.36 -1.29
CA GLU A 98 1.19 -5.13 -0.84
C GLU A 98 0.22 -4.18 -0.13
N ILE A 99 -0.97 -3.97 -0.70
CA ILE A 99 -1.99 -3.09 -0.10
C ILE A 99 -2.48 -3.68 1.23
N PHE A 100 -2.67 -4.99 1.32
CA PHE A 100 -3.02 -5.64 2.57
C PHE A 100 -1.93 -5.43 3.62
N ALA A 101 -0.66 -5.65 3.26
CA ALA A 101 0.47 -5.50 4.17
C ALA A 101 0.57 -4.08 4.76
N VAL A 102 0.48 -3.05 3.92
CA VAL A 102 0.59 -1.66 4.41
C VAL A 102 -0.64 -1.23 5.21
N THR A 103 -1.85 -1.53 4.73
CA THR A 103 -3.09 -1.06 5.38
C THR A 103 -3.44 -1.84 6.66
N ARG A 104 -2.85 -3.00 6.88
CA ARG A 104 -3.03 -3.79 8.12
C ARG A 104 -1.88 -3.63 9.11
N GLY A 105 -0.90 -2.77 8.81
CA GLY A 105 0.19 -2.44 9.73
C GLY A 105 1.36 -3.44 9.72
N TYR A 106 1.37 -4.41 8.81
CA TYR A 106 2.51 -5.35 8.67
C TYR A 106 3.78 -4.66 8.15
N MET A 107 3.68 -3.40 7.70
CA MET A 107 4.82 -2.55 7.33
C MET A 107 5.19 -1.53 8.41
N ASP A 108 4.49 -1.46 9.55
CA ASP A 108 4.67 -0.36 10.53
C ASP A 108 6.06 -0.36 11.17
N LYS A 109 6.73 -1.51 11.27
CA LYS A 109 8.11 -1.62 11.76
C LYS A 109 9.16 -1.27 10.69
N ILE A 110 8.76 -1.19 9.42
CA ILE A 110 9.67 -0.90 8.31
C ILE A 110 9.92 0.62 8.26
N PRO A 111 11.17 1.09 8.25
CA PRO A 111 11.45 2.51 8.07
C PRO A 111 10.91 3.03 6.73
N VAL A 112 10.31 4.22 6.71
CA VAL A 112 9.71 4.82 5.49
C VAL A 112 10.68 4.82 4.30
N ALA A 113 11.96 5.14 4.54
CA ALA A 113 13.01 5.15 3.53
C ALA A 113 13.27 3.78 2.88
N ARG A 114 12.89 2.68 3.55
CA ARG A 114 13.16 1.30 3.12
C ARG A 114 11.91 0.58 2.61
N VAL A 115 10.75 1.25 2.56
CA VAL A 115 9.48 0.63 2.10
C VAL A 115 9.59 0.10 0.67
N GLN A 116 10.27 0.81 -0.23
CA GLN A 116 10.47 0.37 -1.61
C GLN A 116 11.39 -0.85 -1.72
N GLU A 117 12.41 -0.93 -0.87
CA GLU A 117 13.28 -2.11 -0.75
C GLU A 117 12.50 -3.30 -0.20
N TYR A 118 11.73 -3.05 0.87
CA TYR A 118 10.87 -4.05 1.48
C TYR A 118 9.80 -4.58 0.53
N GLY A 119 9.14 -3.73 -0.27
CA GLY A 119 8.14 -4.18 -1.25
C GLY A 119 8.72 -5.16 -2.26
N LYS A 120 9.92 -4.88 -2.79
CA LYS A 120 10.63 -5.82 -3.68
C LYS A 120 10.98 -7.13 -2.97
N PHE A 121 11.49 -7.04 -1.75
CA PHE A 121 11.82 -8.22 -0.94
C PHE A 121 10.57 -9.06 -0.64
N LEU A 122 9.47 -8.41 -0.28
CA LEU A 122 8.18 -9.01 0.02
C LEU A 122 7.65 -9.79 -1.19
N LEU A 123 7.57 -9.13 -2.35
CA LEU A 123 7.06 -9.77 -3.57
C LEU A 123 7.94 -10.92 -4.03
N THR A 124 9.27 -10.78 -3.91
CA THR A 124 10.21 -11.86 -4.26
C THR A 124 10.03 -13.05 -3.32
N THR A 125 10.01 -12.80 -2.00
CA THR A 125 9.88 -13.85 -0.99
C THR A 125 8.54 -14.57 -1.09
N ILE A 126 7.45 -13.86 -1.33
CA ILE A 126 6.13 -14.48 -1.50
C ILE A 126 6.07 -15.33 -2.77
N LYS A 127 6.68 -14.88 -3.88
CA LYS A 127 6.75 -15.71 -5.11
C LYS A 127 7.56 -16.98 -4.90
N GLU A 128 8.65 -16.91 -4.15
CA GLU A 128 9.56 -18.04 -3.97
C GLU A 128 9.08 -19.03 -2.90
N LYS A 129 8.53 -18.54 -1.79
CA LYS A 129 8.22 -19.37 -0.60
C LYS A 129 6.74 -19.57 -0.33
N TYR A 130 5.89 -18.66 -0.81
CA TYR A 130 4.46 -18.60 -0.47
C TYR A 130 3.58 -18.41 -1.72
N SER A 131 3.97 -19.01 -2.85
CA SER A 131 3.29 -18.84 -4.14
C SER A 131 1.83 -19.27 -4.08
N GLU A 132 1.48 -20.19 -3.17
CA GLU A 132 0.11 -20.63 -2.93
C GLU A 132 -0.82 -19.49 -2.49
N VAL A 133 -0.30 -18.47 -1.82
CA VAL A 133 -1.07 -17.27 -1.43
C VAL A 133 -1.49 -16.49 -2.68
N LEU A 134 -0.56 -16.28 -3.61
CA LEU A 134 -0.81 -15.59 -4.87
C LEU A 134 -1.78 -16.40 -5.75
N ASP A 135 -1.58 -17.71 -5.82
CA ASP A 135 -2.46 -18.61 -6.58
C ASP A 135 -3.88 -18.64 -6.04
N ALA A 136 -4.05 -18.64 -4.70
CA ALA A 136 -5.37 -18.58 -4.07
C ALA A 136 -6.09 -17.28 -4.45
N ILE A 137 -5.42 -16.12 -4.35
CA ILE A 137 -6.00 -14.83 -4.73
C ILE A 137 -6.36 -14.83 -6.22
N ARG A 138 -5.50 -15.36 -7.08
CA ARG A 138 -5.72 -15.41 -8.54
C ARG A 138 -6.93 -16.28 -8.90
N LYS A 139 -7.07 -17.45 -8.28
CA LYS A 139 -8.15 -18.42 -8.56
C LYS A 139 -9.48 -17.99 -7.96
N GLU A 140 -9.47 -17.66 -6.67
CA GLU A 140 -10.69 -17.37 -5.90
C GLU A 140 -11.15 -15.91 -6.06
N LYS A 141 -10.26 -15.04 -6.55
CA LYS A 141 -10.48 -13.60 -6.71
C LYS A 141 -10.85 -12.91 -5.38
N LYS A 142 -10.53 -13.54 -4.24
CA LYS A 142 -10.82 -13.11 -2.87
C LYS A 142 -9.62 -13.42 -1.97
N ILE A 143 -9.40 -12.64 -0.92
CA ILE A 143 -8.55 -13.07 0.20
C ILE A 143 -9.42 -13.94 1.10
N SER A 144 -9.22 -15.25 1.06
CA SER A 144 -10.07 -16.21 1.79
C SER A 144 -9.62 -16.45 3.22
N ASP A 145 -8.33 -16.31 3.50
CA ASP A 145 -7.74 -16.47 4.82
C ASP A 145 -6.84 -15.25 5.13
N GLU A 146 -7.43 -14.24 5.78
CA GLU A 146 -6.72 -13.01 6.16
C GLU A 146 -5.73 -13.26 7.31
N GLU A 147 -5.97 -14.27 8.16
CA GLU A 147 -5.09 -14.63 9.28
C GLU A 147 -3.80 -15.26 8.76
N LYS A 148 -3.91 -16.29 7.92
CA LYS A 148 -2.75 -16.93 7.29
C LYS A 148 -1.93 -15.93 6.48
N LEU A 149 -2.58 -15.04 5.72
CA LEU A 149 -1.89 -13.97 5.00
C LEU A 149 -1.14 -13.05 5.98
N GLY A 150 -1.76 -12.68 7.10
CA GLY A 150 -1.13 -11.88 8.14
C GLY A 150 0.09 -12.54 8.79
N GLU A 151 0.04 -13.85 9.03
CA GLU A 151 1.17 -14.62 9.55
C GLU A 151 2.34 -14.64 8.58
N VAL A 152 2.07 -14.93 7.30
CA VAL A 152 3.09 -14.89 6.24
C VAL A 152 3.74 -13.52 6.16
N LEU A 153 2.94 -12.45 6.16
CA LEU A 153 3.44 -11.07 6.07
C LEU A 153 4.29 -10.68 7.28
N SER A 154 3.89 -11.11 8.48
CA SER A 154 4.67 -10.88 9.70
C SER A 154 6.03 -11.58 9.65
N GLN A 155 6.06 -12.85 9.22
CA GLN A 155 7.30 -13.61 9.07
C GLN A 155 8.24 -12.95 8.05
N VAL A 156 7.71 -12.49 6.91
CA VAL A 156 8.51 -11.83 5.88
C VAL A 156 9.04 -10.48 6.35
N ALA A 157 8.24 -9.70 7.09
CA ALA A 157 8.68 -8.44 7.69
C ALA A 157 9.83 -8.66 8.69
N GLU A 158 9.72 -9.67 9.55
CA GLU A 158 10.79 -10.03 10.49
C GLU A 158 12.04 -10.56 9.78
N GLU A 159 11.88 -11.36 8.73
CA GLU A 159 13.01 -11.83 7.92
C GLU A 159 13.78 -10.67 7.29
N PHE A 160 13.07 -9.67 6.76
CA PHE A 160 13.66 -8.46 6.20
C PHE A 160 14.46 -7.68 7.26
N LEU A 161 13.84 -7.40 8.41
CA LEU A 161 14.48 -6.63 9.49
C LEU A 161 15.69 -7.34 10.12
N ARG A 162 15.74 -8.67 10.06
CA ARG A 162 16.89 -9.44 10.53
C ARG A 162 18.05 -9.45 9.53
N LYS A 163 17.74 -9.46 8.24
CA LYS A 163 18.75 -9.58 7.16
C LYS A 163 19.35 -8.23 6.77
N HIS A 164 18.67 -7.12 7.06
CA HIS A 164 19.05 -5.81 6.56
C HIS A 164 18.74 -4.69 7.55
#